data_AF-A0A914VB13-F1
#
_entry.id   AF-A0A914VB13-F1
#
_cell.length_a   1.000
_cell.length_b   1.000
_cell.length_c   1.000
_cell.angle_alpha   90.00
_cell.angle_beta   90.00
_cell.angle_gamma   90.00
#
_symmetry.space_group_name_H-M   'P 1'
#
loop_
_entity.id
_entity.type
_entity.pdbx_description
1 polymer ?
#
loop_
_entity_poly.entity_id
_entity_poly.type
_entity_poly.pdbx_seq_one_letter_code
_entity_poly.pdbx_strand_id
1 'polypeptide(L)'
;MPFRIWILLLLTHQLVSTVYSATQCQSHKHEPHLLCRMCGHEIAKGSSIIRKKSSMALSSFNLTVMNNDCLVQLFENGVPEQFDVFTVTQADLALSGKPTTALSWFPGYAWTAALCP
;
A
#
# COMPACT_ATOMS: atom_id res chain seq x y z
N MET A 1 57.11 -28.34 56.78
CA MET A 1 57.05 -27.23 57.75
C MET A 1 58.14 -26.22 57.40
N PRO A 2 58.04 -24.90 57.65
CA PRO A 2 56.97 -23.88 57.50
C PRO A 2 57.37 -22.88 56.35
N PHE A 3 56.60 -21.91 55.81
CA PHE A 3 56.06 -20.63 56.32
C PHE A 3 55.17 -20.05 55.17
N ARG A 4 53.86 -19.78 55.33
CA ARG A 4 53.19 -18.50 55.67
C ARG A 4 53.69 -17.23 54.94
N ILE A 5 52.78 -16.58 54.18
CA ILE A 5 52.45 -15.13 54.02
C ILE A 5 51.38 -15.04 52.90
N TRP A 6 50.08 -14.93 53.19
CA TRP A 6 49.21 -13.74 53.35
C TRP A 6 49.11 -12.77 52.15
N ILE A 7 47.90 -12.77 51.55
CA ILE A 7 47.13 -11.64 51.00
C ILE A 7 47.62 -11.00 49.68
N LEU A 8 46.79 -11.14 48.64
CA LEU A 8 46.10 -9.99 48.04
C LEU A 8 44.76 -10.45 47.45
N LEU A 9 43.70 -10.00 48.11
CA LEU A 9 42.34 -9.96 47.57
C LEU A 9 42.35 -9.12 46.30
N LEU A 10 41.98 -9.71 45.17
CA LEU A 10 41.35 -8.97 44.08
C LEU A 10 39.95 -9.55 43.88
N LEU A 11 39.03 -9.00 44.66
CA LEU A 11 37.62 -8.91 44.32
C LEU A 11 37.53 -8.08 43.03
N THR A 12 37.24 -8.71 41.90
CA THR A 12 36.57 -8.01 40.81
C THR A 12 35.19 -8.63 40.62
N HIS A 13 34.25 -7.97 41.28
CA HIS A 13 32.82 -8.12 41.08
C HIS A 13 32.47 -7.88 39.61
N GLN A 14 31.67 -8.81 39.08
CA GLN A 14 30.55 -8.57 38.17
C GLN A 14 30.84 -8.08 36.73
N LEU A 15 30.50 -8.98 35.81
CA LEU A 15 29.59 -8.75 34.68
C LEU A 15 29.94 -7.59 33.75
N VAL A 16 30.75 -7.87 32.73
CA VAL A 16 30.57 -7.21 31.43
C VAL A 16 29.80 -8.18 30.55
N SER A 17 28.49 -8.27 30.77
CA SER A 17 27.59 -8.74 29.73
C SER A 17 27.61 -7.66 28.66
N THR A 18 28.40 -7.87 27.61
CA THR A 18 28.37 -7.01 26.43
C THR A 18 26.97 -7.08 25.86
N VAL A 19 26.14 -6.11 26.20
CA VAL A 19 24.81 -5.95 25.62
C VAL A 19 25.06 -5.56 24.17
N TYR A 20 24.99 -6.54 23.27
CA TYR A 20 24.89 -6.28 21.84
C TYR A 20 23.55 -5.59 21.61
N SER A 21 23.54 -4.26 21.73
CA SER A 21 22.47 -3.47 21.14
C SER A 21 22.70 -3.48 19.63
N ALA A 22 22.25 -4.53 18.97
CA ALA A 22 21.94 -4.46 17.55
C ALA A 22 20.89 -3.35 17.42
N THR A 23 21.32 -2.17 16.98
CA THR A 23 20.41 -1.14 16.50
C THR A 23 19.62 -1.77 15.37
N GLN A 24 18.41 -2.22 15.68
CA GLN A 24 17.49 -2.68 14.66
C GLN A 24 17.14 -1.41 13.87
N CYS A 25 17.81 -1.22 12.73
CA CYS A 25 17.40 -0.26 11.72
C CYS A 25 16.01 -0.71 11.26
N GLN A 26 14.96 -0.26 11.95
CA GLN A 26 13.61 -0.41 11.48
C GLN A 26 13.53 0.39 10.18
N SER A 27 13.73 -0.30 9.07
CA SER A 27 13.31 0.16 7.75
C SER A 27 11.80 0.33 7.86
N HIS A 28 11.36 1.54 8.21
CA HIS A 28 9.97 1.94 8.15
C HIS A 28 9.61 1.88 6.68
N LYS A 29 9.04 0.75 6.23
CA LYS A 29 8.57 0.61 4.85
C LYS A 29 7.44 1.59 4.68
N HIS A 30 7.72 2.70 4.00
CA HIS A 30 6.71 3.68 3.65
C HIS A 30 5.69 3.00 2.73
N GLU A 31 4.42 2.98 3.14
CA GLU A 31 3.35 2.50 2.28
C GLU A 31 3.24 3.45 1.08
N PRO A 32 3.19 2.96 -0.16
CA PRO A 32 3.01 3.83 -1.31
C PRO A 32 1.54 4.24 -1.44
N HIS A 33 1.31 5.46 -1.92
CA HIS A 33 -0.02 6.04 -2.06
C HIS A 33 -0.26 6.54 -3.49
N LEU A 34 -1.49 6.40 -3.97
CA LEU A 34 -1.99 6.96 -5.22
C LEU A 34 -2.46 8.38 -4.96
N LEU A 35 -1.92 9.34 -5.72
CA LEU A 35 -2.22 10.75 -5.55
C LEU A 35 -3.07 11.28 -6.69
N CYS A 36 -3.94 12.25 -6.39
CA CYS A 36 -4.64 13.03 -7.39
C CYS A 36 -3.61 13.78 -8.24
N ARG A 37 -3.71 13.63 -9.56
CA ARG A 37 -2.80 14.30 -10.51
C ARG A 37 -2.87 15.82 -10.44
N MET A 38 -4.02 16.39 -10.08
CA MET A 38 -4.25 17.84 -10.12
C MET A 38 -3.74 18.56 -8.86
N CYS A 39 -3.97 17.99 -7.67
CA CYS A 39 -3.68 18.67 -6.40
C CYS A 39 -2.73 17.90 -5.47
N GLY A 40 -2.40 16.65 -5.78
CA GLY A 40 -1.55 15.80 -4.92
C GLY A 40 -2.27 15.18 -3.72
N HIS A 41 -3.58 15.35 -3.58
CA HIS A 41 -4.38 14.70 -2.52
C HIS A 41 -4.24 13.18 -2.58
N GLU A 42 -4.16 12.52 -1.42
CA GLU A 42 -4.11 11.07 -1.36
C GLU A 42 -5.47 10.46 -1.70
N ILE A 43 -5.53 9.69 -2.79
CA ILE A 43 -6.77 9.05 -3.24
C ILE A 43 -6.89 7.64 -2.70
N ALA A 44 -5.80 6.86 -2.67
CA ALA A 44 -5.86 5.46 -2.23
C ALA A 44 -4.47 4.95 -1.82
N LYS A 45 -4.44 3.90 -1.02
CA LYS A 45 -3.22 3.17 -0.69
C LYS A 45 -2.86 2.21 -1.81
N GLY A 46 -1.57 1.99 -2.08
CA GLY A 46 -1.14 0.98 -3.05
C GLY A 46 -1.61 -0.42 -2.70
N SER A 47 -1.71 -0.73 -1.40
CA SER A 47 -2.23 -2.00 -0.87
C SER A 47 -3.72 -2.24 -1.14
N SER A 48 -4.50 -1.20 -1.51
CA SER A 48 -5.93 -1.34 -1.82
C SER A 48 -6.18 -1.75 -3.27
N ILE A 49 -5.15 -1.81 -4.12
CA ILE A 49 -5.26 -2.24 -5.52
C ILE A 49 -5.72 -3.70 -5.58
N ILE A 50 -6.78 -3.96 -6.35
CA ILE A 50 -7.32 -5.28 -6.61
C ILE A 50 -7.49 -5.55 -8.09
N ARG A 51 -7.56 -6.83 -8.43
CA ARG A 51 -7.63 -7.31 -9.82
C ARG A 51 -9.05 -7.76 -10.17
N LYS A 52 -10.02 -6.83 -10.13
CA LYS A 52 -11.41 -7.14 -10.48
C LYS A 52 -11.60 -7.08 -12.00
N LYS A 53 -11.74 -8.26 -12.62
CA LYS A 53 -12.02 -8.35 -14.05
C LYS A 53 -13.48 -7.99 -14.35
N SER A 54 -13.71 -7.31 -15.47
CA SER A 54 -15.02 -7.11 -16.08
C SER A 54 -15.14 -7.86 -17.40
N SER A 55 -16.33 -8.39 -17.68
CA SER A 55 -16.69 -8.94 -18.99
C SER A 55 -16.98 -7.87 -20.05
N MET A 56 -17.05 -6.59 -19.67
CA MET A 56 -17.33 -5.47 -20.58
C MET A 56 -16.07 -4.75 -21.06
N ALA A 57 -14.88 -5.18 -20.63
CA ALA A 57 -13.63 -4.58 -21.06
C ALA A 57 -13.36 -4.88 -22.55
N LEU A 58 -12.96 -3.86 -23.32
CA LEU A 58 -12.58 -4.00 -24.73
C LEU A 58 -11.22 -4.72 -24.86
N SER A 59 -10.31 -4.43 -23.94
CA SER A 59 -9.02 -5.08 -23.81
C SER A 59 -8.53 -5.00 -22.36
N SER A 60 -7.47 -5.72 -22.03
CA SER A 60 -6.88 -5.68 -20.69
C SER A 60 -5.40 -5.97 -20.74
N PHE A 61 -4.63 -5.35 -19.84
CA PHE A 61 -3.19 -5.57 -19.72
C PHE A 61 -2.74 -5.44 -18.26
N ASN A 62 -1.56 -5.99 -17.98
CA ASN A 62 -0.98 -5.98 -16.64
C ASN A 62 0.05 -4.87 -16.54
N LEU A 63 0.00 -4.13 -15.44
CA LEU A 63 1.03 -3.19 -15.03
C LEU A 63 1.45 -3.47 -13.59
N THR A 64 2.64 -3.03 -13.22
CA THR A 64 3.02 -2.92 -11.82
C THR A 64 2.84 -1.48 -11.37
N VAL A 65 1.98 -1.25 -10.38
CA VAL A 65 1.71 0.07 -9.80
C VAL A 65 2.08 -0.01 -8.33
N MET A 66 3.04 0.82 -7.89
CA MET A 66 3.44 0.88 -6.48
C MET A 66 3.85 -0.49 -5.90
N ASN A 67 4.59 -1.29 -6.67
CA ASN A 67 4.96 -2.68 -6.36
C ASN A 67 3.80 -3.68 -6.23
N ASN A 68 2.61 -3.32 -6.71
CA ASN A 68 1.44 -4.20 -6.76
C ASN A 68 1.08 -4.54 -8.19
N ASP A 69 0.67 -5.79 -8.42
CA ASP A 69 0.18 -6.25 -9.71
C ASP A 69 -1.19 -5.66 -10.01
N CYS A 70 -1.24 -4.70 -10.93
CA CYS A 70 -2.43 -3.99 -11.35
C CYS A 70 -3.00 -4.58 -12.66
N LEU A 71 -4.30 -4.83 -12.71
CA LEU A 71 -5.03 -5.18 -13.93
C LEU A 71 -5.70 -3.91 -14.45
N VAL A 72 -5.21 -3.39 -15.57
CA VAL A 72 -5.81 -2.25 -16.28
C VAL A 72 -6.71 -2.80 -17.38
N GLN A 73 -7.89 -2.21 -17.52
CA GLN A 73 -8.92 -2.60 -18.47
C GLN A 73 -9.39 -1.38 -19.25
N LEU A 74 -9.42 -1.49 -20.57
CA LEU A 74 -9.90 -0.44 -21.46
C LEU A 74 -11.41 -0.54 -21.59
N PHE A 75 -12.11 0.56 -21.35
CA PHE A 75 -13.55 0.69 -21.53
C PHE A 75 -13.88 1.89 -22.41
N GLU A 76 -15.05 1.87 -23.04
CA GLU A 76 -15.62 3.00 -23.77
C GLU A 76 -16.92 3.43 -23.08
N ASN A 77 -17.14 4.73 -22.92
CA ASN A 77 -18.36 5.24 -22.30
C ASN A 77 -19.51 5.34 -23.33
N GLY A 78 -20.61 6.02 -22.99
CA GLY A 78 -21.76 6.20 -23.91
C GLY A 78 -21.47 7.10 -25.11
N VAL A 79 -20.32 7.79 -25.11
CA VAL A 79 -19.73 8.52 -26.24
C VAL A 79 -18.42 7.80 -26.65
N PRO A 80 -17.83 8.05 -27.83
CA PRO A 80 -16.63 7.33 -28.26
C PRO A 80 -15.36 7.85 -27.55
N GLU A 81 -15.37 7.80 -26.21
CA GLU A 81 -14.25 8.16 -25.34
C GLU A 81 -13.87 6.94 -24.49
N GLN A 82 -12.56 6.66 -24.46
CA GLN A 82 -12.00 5.45 -23.86
C GLN A 82 -11.21 5.75 -22.58
N PHE A 83 -11.31 4.84 -21.61
CA PHE A 83 -10.72 4.98 -20.29
C PHE A 83 -9.98 3.70 -19.89
N ASP A 84 -8.73 3.86 -19.47
CA ASP A 84 -7.97 2.84 -18.78
C ASP A 84 -8.36 2.84 -17.30
N VAL A 85 -8.97 1.76 -16.84
CA VAL A 85 -9.51 1.64 -15.49
C VAL A 85 -8.89 0.45 -14.77
N PHE A 86 -8.44 0.69 -13.54
CA PHE A 86 -8.11 -0.34 -12.58
C PHE A 86 -8.93 -0.14 -11.30
N THR A 87 -8.97 -1.17 -10.45
CA THR A 87 -9.86 -1.21 -9.29
C THR A 87 -9.10 -1.17 -7.98
N VAL A 88 -9.64 -0.44 -7.01
CA VAL A 88 -9.18 -0.41 -5.62
C VAL A 88 -10.34 -0.75 -4.68
N THR A 89 -10.05 -1.31 -3.51
CA THR A 89 -11.07 -1.60 -2.48
C THR A 89 -11.52 -0.37 -1.71
N GLN A 90 -10.64 0.63 -1.59
CA GLN A 90 -10.89 1.84 -0.83
C GLN A 90 -10.20 3.03 -1.51
N ALA A 91 -10.93 4.15 -1.56
CA ALA A 91 -10.44 5.44 -2.02
C ALA A 91 -11.12 6.60 -1.26
N ASP A 92 -10.45 7.73 -1.14
CA ASP A 92 -10.98 8.99 -0.61
C ASP A 92 -11.42 9.91 -1.76
N LEU A 93 -12.74 10.04 -1.94
CA LEU A 93 -13.35 10.70 -3.08
C LEU A 93 -14.68 11.38 -2.68
N ALA A 94 -14.98 12.50 -3.31
CA ALA A 94 -16.30 13.13 -3.24
C ALA A 94 -17.23 12.55 -4.31
N LEU A 95 -18.32 11.89 -3.89
CA LEU A 95 -19.29 11.32 -4.82
C LEU A 95 -20.26 12.41 -5.32
N SER A 96 -20.49 12.41 -6.63
CA SER A 96 -21.36 13.38 -7.31
C SER A 96 -22.54 12.69 -7.99
N GLY A 97 -23.76 13.06 -7.59
CA GLY A 97 -25.00 12.53 -8.14
C GLY A 97 -25.51 11.27 -7.44
N LYS A 98 -26.45 10.57 -8.10
CA LYS A 98 -27.06 9.33 -7.59
C LYS A 98 -26.44 8.11 -8.29
N PRO A 99 -26.28 6.97 -7.58
CA PRO A 99 -25.86 5.73 -8.21
C PRO A 99 -26.79 5.29 -9.34
N THR A 100 -26.22 4.79 -10.43
CA THR A 100 -26.97 4.26 -11.58
C THR A 100 -26.33 2.98 -12.12
N THR A 101 -27.15 2.08 -12.64
CA THR A 101 -26.68 0.86 -13.33
C THR A 101 -26.58 1.04 -14.85
N ALA A 102 -27.10 2.14 -15.38
CA ALA A 102 -27.08 2.43 -16.81
C ALA A 102 -25.63 2.51 -17.31
N LEU A 103 -25.32 1.82 -18.40
CA LEU A 103 -23.97 1.79 -19.01
C LEU A 103 -22.85 1.39 -18.02
N SER A 104 -23.17 0.63 -16.97
CA SER A 104 -22.16 0.18 -16.01
C SER A 104 -21.16 -0.75 -16.68
N TRP A 105 -19.87 -0.48 -16.52
CA TRP A 105 -18.80 -1.36 -16.99
C TRP A 105 -18.59 -2.59 -16.11
N PHE A 106 -19.22 -2.69 -14.94
CA PHE A 106 -19.10 -3.85 -14.06
C PHE A 106 -20.50 -4.45 -13.84
N PRO A 107 -20.86 -5.55 -14.51
CA PRO A 107 -22.19 -6.16 -14.38
C PRO A 107 -22.55 -6.47 -12.92
N GLY A 108 -23.76 -6.09 -12.51
CA GLY A 108 -24.23 -6.20 -11.14
C GLY A 108 -23.85 -5.04 -10.22
N TYR A 109 -23.11 -4.04 -10.70
CA TYR A 109 -22.74 -2.84 -9.94
C TYR A 109 -23.43 -1.59 -10.50
N ALA A 110 -23.87 -0.71 -9.59
CA ALA A 110 -24.16 0.68 -9.91
C ALA A 110 -22.89 1.53 -9.75
N TRP A 111 -22.75 2.57 -10.56
CA TRP A 111 -21.66 3.54 -10.48
C TRP A 111 -22.19 4.93 -10.14
N THR A 112 -21.34 5.73 -9.50
CA THR A 112 -21.57 7.15 -9.22
C THR A 112 -20.30 7.88 -9.65
N ALA A 113 -20.44 9.06 -10.28
CA ALA A 113 -19.27 9.87 -10.60
C ALA A 113 -18.53 10.24 -9.31
N ALA A 114 -17.21 10.16 -9.32
CA ALA A 114 -16.37 10.45 -8.17
C ALA A 114 -15.32 11.49 -8.55
N LEU A 115 -15.13 12.47 -7.68
CA LEU A 115 -14.20 13.59 -7.86
C LEU A 115 -13.16 13.56 -6.74
N CYS A 116 -11.99 14.13 -7.01
CA CYS A 116 -11.09 14.49 -5.93
C CYS A 116 -11.83 15.46 -4.98
N PRO A 117 -11.75 15.26 -3.65
CA PRO A 117 -12.34 16.19 -2.68
C PRO A 117 -11.86 17.64 -2.86
#